data_AF-A0A3C0VAB0-F1
#
_entry.id   AF-A0A3C0VAB0-F1
#
_cell.length_a   1.000
_cell.length_b   1.000
_cell.length_c   1.000
_cell.angle_alpha   90.00
_cell.angle_beta   90.00
_cell.angle_gamma   90.00
#
_symmetry.space_group_name_H-M   'P 1'
#
loop_
_entity.id
_entity.type
_entity.pdbx_description
1 polymer ?
#
loop_
_entity_poly.entity_id
_entity_poly.type
_entity_poly.pdbx_seq_one_letter_code
_entity_poly.pdbx_strand_id
1 'polypeptide(L)'
;MCADLARHGHEVVELERGSTETKLWKDVKRKRIRIPDLVCLRCGLRVESRAKVKAELSMSHNPIEQERAWDFGMVDADYVAFPVCVADKESSWSNGKLHNHVSYWHERNRVRWRTEGAINYFTVRTFRGAPHARKAMKGVTEGSETSIVWAATFASAGGEVDAVSAQTVTIRCASSGRRQTRRIRAGQVVFLDVGDTVQPNQIIASVAGPQRGAELSCPGTLPHNHLQRILASRERTQRFTGVKLARLLKDRTQNDRIAELAHDSEEDIYVRLEGIGYLAAVAGEHLRPLVGPYLACPDPQTQLEAVITLGEADTPEAVAILSELLDDTRLPYFLRSAAAWCLSRTGLPDATARLVRAFADINQDIREEALDGIVAIGASALPQLLDGIGESDRDVAAGCAEALRQQDSIPSDAIATLLAQLRKKNPSLWTVWLLGHVPDGSLAGPIAQLQDSRPHLHYAITLLWSFVQSWIARRWELQPGAVLPDREASHDA
;
A
#
# COMPACT_ATOMS: atom_id res chain seq x y z
N MET A 1 8.12 8.07 4.35
CA MET A 1 7.92 9.34 3.62
C MET A 1 6.70 10.10 4.13
N CYS A 2 5.48 9.54 4.08
CA CYS A 2 4.27 10.24 4.57
C CYS A 2 4.42 10.76 6.01
N ALA A 3 4.88 9.89 6.93
CA ALA A 3 5.14 10.27 8.31
C ALA A 3 6.23 11.34 8.48
N ASP A 4 7.15 11.46 7.53
CA ASP A 4 8.23 12.46 7.56
C ASP A 4 7.71 13.82 7.08
N LEU A 5 7.00 13.85 5.95
CA LEU A 5 6.31 15.04 5.44
C LEU A 5 5.27 15.59 6.43
N ALA A 6 4.60 14.72 7.18
CA ALA A 6 3.68 15.11 8.25
C ALA A 6 4.36 15.93 9.36
N ARG A 7 5.63 15.64 9.70
CA ARG A 7 6.41 16.46 10.66
C ARG A 7 6.69 17.87 10.14
N HIS A 8 6.65 18.04 8.83
CA HIS A 8 6.76 19.34 8.16
C HIS A 8 5.39 19.99 7.90
N GLY A 9 4.32 19.47 8.50
CA GLY A 9 2.97 20.04 8.43
C GLY A 9 2.17 19.65 7.18
N HIS A 10 2.69 18.74 6.33
CA HIS A 10 1.95 18.27 5.16
C HIS A 10 0.96 17.18 5.53
N GLU A 11 -0.18 17.19 4.85
CA GLU A 11 -1.18 16.12 4.93
C GLU A 11 -1.20 15.41 3.58
N VAL A 12 -0.35 14.39 3.45
CA VAL A 12 -0.13 13.70 2.18
C VAL A 12 -0.93 12.42 2.08
N VAL A 13 -1.49 12.21 0.89
CA VAL A 13 -2.24 11.01 0.50
C VAL A 13 -1.68 10.49 -0.82
N GLU A 14 -2.07 9.26 -1.18
CA GLU A 14 -1.68 8.69 -2.47
C GLU A 14 -2.32 9.48 -3.62
N LEU A 15 -1.48 9.92 -4.56
CA LEU A 15 -1.92 10.49 -5.84
C LEU A 15 -2.03 9.38 -6.87
N GLU A 16 -0.97 8.57 -7.00
CA GLU A 16 -1.01 7.31 -7.75
C GLU A 16 -1.35 6.15 -6.81
N ARG A 17 -2.29 5.31 -7.24
CA ARG A 17 -2.79 4.21 -6.41
C ARG A 17 -1.71 3.16 -6.20
N GLY A 18 -1.62 2.64 -4.98
CA GLY A 18 -0.66 1.60 -4.64
C GLY A 18 0.73 2.11 -4.31
N SER A 19 0.95 3.43 -4.34
CA SER A 19 2.20 4.06 -3.92
C SER A 19 2.48 3.91 -2.42
N THR A 20 1.47 3.62 -1.60
CA THR A 20 1.63 3.32 -0.17
C THR A 20 1.49 1.84 0.18
N GLU A 21 1.25 0.96 -0.80
CA GLU A 21 0.95 -0.44 -0.55
C GLU A 21 2.16 -1.35 -0.71
N THR A 22 2.13 -2.52 -0.07
CA THR A 22 3.26 -3.47 0.00
C THR A 22 3.12 -4.73 -0.88
N LYS A 23 1.95 -4.97 -1.48
CA LYS A 23 1.68 -6.10 -2.40
C LYS A 23 2.31 -5.85 -3.78
N LEU A 24 2.83 -6.88 -4.46
CA LEU A 24 3.27 -6.75 -5.86
C LEU A 24 2.38 -7.67 -6.70
N TRP A 25 1.61 -7.10 -7.63
CA TRP A 25 0.83 -7.85 -8.60
C TRP A 25 1.76 -8.22 -9.77
N LYS A 26 1.92 -9.51 -10.06
CA LYS A 26 2.89 -9.98 -11.07
C LYS A 26 2.49 -9.64 -12.51
N ASP A 27 1.19 -9.49 -12.77
CA ASP A 27 0.65 -9.35 -14.12
C ASP A 27 -0.18 -8.07 -14.34
N VAL A 28 -0.17 -7.17 -13.35
CA VAL A 28 -0.88 -5.88 -13.41
C VAL A 28 0.10 -4.75 -13.15
N LYS A 29 0.19 -3.81 -14.10
CA LYS A 29 1.01 -2.61 -13.95
C LYS A 29 0.43 -1.75 -12.83
N ARG A 30 1.13 -1.70 -11.69
CA ARG A 30 0.62 -1.08 -10.46
C ARG A 30 0.54 0.44 -10.51
N LYS A 31 1.57 1.09 -11.08
CA LYS A 31 1.56 2.52 -11.41
C LYS A 31 0.95 2.67 -12.80
N ARG A 32 -0.30 3.06 -12.84
CA ARG A 32 -1.18 3.12 -14.01
C ARG A 32 -0.87 4.37 -14.81
N ILE A 33 -0.66 5.47 -14.09
CA ILE A 33 -0.20 6.76 -14.63
C ILE A 33 1.20 7.02 -14.10
N ARG A 34 2.08 7.48 -14.99
CA ARG A 34 3.38 7.99 -14.55
C ARG A 34 3.20 9.43 -14.08
N ILE A 35 2.92 9.56 -12.79
CA ILE A 35 2.63 10.79 -12.04
C ILE A 35 3.35 10.69 -10.67
N PRO A 36 3.62 11.81 -9.96
CA PRO A 36 4.13 11.70 -8.59
C PRO A 36 3.28 10.80 -7.69
N ASP A 37 3.95 10.03 -6.84
CA ASP A 37 3.33 9.10 -5.89
C ASP A 37 2.30 9.72 -4.95
N LEU A 38 2.61 10.88 -4.37
CA LEU A 38 1.81 11.51 -3.32
C LEU A 38 1.38 12.91 -3.69
N VAL A 39 0.30 13.37 -3.06
CA VAL A 39 -0.14 14.78 -3.07
C VAL A 39 -0.52 15.25 -1.68
N CYS A 40 -0.18 16.49 -1.35
CA CYS A 40 -0.57 17.15 -0.10
C CYS A 40 -1.93 17.82 -0.26
N LEU A 41 -2.89 17.46 0.59
CA LEU A 41 -4.24 18.04 0.63
C LEU A 41 -4.23 19.51 1.08
N ARG A 42 -3.22 19.93 1.86
CA ARG A 42 -3.15 21.30 2.40
C ARG A 42 -2.60 22.33 1.42
N CYS A 43 -1.64 21.94 0.58
CA CYS A 43 -0.94 22.88 -0.29
C CYS A 43 -0.82 22.45 -1.76
N GLY A 44 -1.29 21.25 -2.10
CA GLY A 44 -1.21 20.71 -3.46
C GLY A 44 0.18 20.24 -3.89
N LEU A 45 1.16 20.20 -2.97
CA LEU A 45 2.51 19.70 -3.26
C LEU A 45 2.42 18.23 -3.71
N ARG A 46 2.99 17.91 -4.87
CA ARG A 46 3.12 16.54 -5.35
C ARG A 46 4.54 16.03 -5.09
N VAL A 47 4.66 14.77 -4.70
CA VAL A 47 5.94 14.18 -4.28
C VAL A 47 6.12 12.79 -4.89
N GLU A 48 7.20 12.57 -5.63
CA GLU A 48 7.61 11.26 -6.13
C GLU A 48 8.63 10.62 -5.18
N SER A 49 8.42 9.35 -4.84
CA SER A 49 9.35 8.56 -4.03
C SER A 49 10.35 7.81 -4.92
N ARG A 50 11.64 8.02 -4.67
CA ARG A 50 12.75 7.29 -5.32
C ARG A 50 13.54 6.54 -4.25
N ALA A 51 12.92 5.53 -3.66
CA ALA A 51 13.54 4.70 -2.64
C ALA A 51 14.83 4.02 -3.13
N LYS A 52 15.83 3.96 -2.25
CA LYS A 52 17.15 3.35 -2.52
C LYS A 52 17.56 2.43 -1.40
N VAL A 53 18.39 1.45 -1.71
CA VAL A 53 19.07 0.61 -0.69
C VAL A 53 20.41 1.20 -0.24
N LYS A 54 20.87 2.28 -0.89
CA LYS A 54 22.09 3.03 -0.56
C LYS A 54 21.85 4.52 -0.81
N ALA A 55 22.53 5.38 -0.08
CA ALA A 55 22.44 6.83 -0.31
C ALA A 55 23.02 7.20 -1.69
N GLU A 56 22.14 7.48 -2.65
CA GLU A 56 22.48 7.95 -3.99
C GLU A 56 21.35 8.78 -4.60
N LEU A 57 21.70 9.74 -5.45
CA LEU A 57 20.75 10.49 -6.27
C LEU A 57 20.75 9.90 -7.67
N SER A 58 19.95 8.85 -7.89
CA SER A 58 19.86 8.16 -9.18
C SER A 58 18.40 7.93 -9.61
N MET A 59 18.12 7.99 -10.90
CA MET A 59 16.81 7.66 -11.47
C MET A 59 16.95 6.95 -12.80
N SER A 60 16.02 6.04 -13.12
CA SER A 60 15.92 5.45 -14.46
C SER A 60 15.51 6.54 -15.45
N HIS A 61 16.12 6.52 -16.63
CA HIS A 61 15.91 7.50 -17.67
C HIS A 61 16.10 6.88 -19.05
N ASN A 62 15.09 7.03 -19.90
CA ASN A 62 15.22 6.83 -21.33
C ASN A 62 15.13 8.19 -22.05
N PRO A 63 16.16 8.58 -22.83
CA PRO A 63 16.12 9.83 -23.58
C PRO A 63 15.27 9.75 -24.86
N ILE A 64 14.91 8.55 -25.32
CA ILE A 64 14.18 8.31 -26.57
C ILE A 64 12.68 8.19 -26.28
N GLU A 65 12.32 7.32 -25.34
CA GLU A 65 10.93 7.09 -24.96
C GLU A 65 10.52 8.11 -23.90
N GLN A 66 9.73 9.11 -24.30
CA GLN A 66 9.34 10.22 -23.42
C GLN A 66 8.68 9.74 -22.13
N GLU A 67 7.82 8.71 -22.21
CA GLU A 67 7.15 8.11 -21.05
C GLU A 67 8.13 7.41 -20.09
N ARG A 68 9.38 7.20 -20.49
CA ARG A 68 10.46 6.68 -19.67
C ARG A 68 11.47 7.74 -19.25
N ALA A 69 11.23 9.01 -19.54
CA ALA A 69 12.01 10.11 -18.98
C ALA A 69 11.85 10.14 -17.44
N TRP A 70 12.90 10.51 -16.72
CA TRP A 70 12.93 10.44 -15.26
C TRP A 70 11.91 11.39 -14.61
N ASP A 71 11.61 12.50 -15.29
CA ASP A 71 10.70 13.58 -14.92
C ASP A 71 9.36 13.56 -15.65
N PHE A 72 9.07 12.51 -16.42
CA PHE A 72 7.80 12.40 -17.11
C PHE A 72 6.63 12.51 -16.12
N GLY A 73 5.63 13.32 -16.47
CA GLY A 73 4.45 13.58 -15.64
C GLY A 73 4.70 14.54 -14.47
N MET A 74 5.93 15.00 -14.26
CA MET A 74 6.30 15.92 -13.18
C MET A 74 6.53 17.36 -13.69
N VAL A 75 6.15 18.33 -12.86
CA VAL A 75 6.39 19.76 -13.09
C VAL A 75 7.49 20.27 -12.17
N ASP A 76 8.04 21.43 -12.49
CA ASP A 76 9.15 22.05 -11.76
C ASP A 76 9.00 22.12 -10.24
N ALA A 77 7.77 22.36 -9.77
CA ALA A 77 7.45 22.52 -8.36
C ALA A 77 7.28 21.20 -7.60
N ASP A 78 7.19 20.06 -8.30
CA ASP A 78 7.06 18.77 -7.64
C ASP A 78 8.36 18.41 -6.91
N TYR A 79 8.22 17.64 -5.83
CA TYR A 79 9.36 17.14 -5.08
C TYR A 79 9.72 15.71 -5.50
N VAL A 80 11.01 15.42 -5.53
CA VAL A 80 11.54 14.06 -5.61
C VAL A 80 12.24 13.75 -4.29
N ALA A 81 11.78 12.71 -3.62
CA ALA A 81 12.28 12.26 -2.33
C ALA A 81 13.16 11.02 -2.48
N PHE A 82 14.28 10.98 -1.75
CA PHE A 82 15.22 9.83 -1.76
C PHE A 82 15.32 9.19 -0.38
N PRO A 83 14.31 8.39 0.05
CA PRO A 83 14.45 7.60 1.26
C PRO A 83 15.44 6.45 1.04
N VAL A 84 16.37 6.27 1.97
CA VAL A 84 17.21 5.07 2.02
C VAL A 84 16.48 4.03 2.87
N CYS A 85 16.14 2.89 2.28
CA CYS A 85 15.42 1.80 2.92
C CYS A 85 16.37 0.65 3.24
N VAL A 86 16.31 0.17 4.47
CA VAL A 86 17.03 -1.02 4.94
C VAL A 86 16.02 -2.06 5.38
N ALA A 87 16.35 -3.33 5.11
CA ALA A 87 15.58 -4.46 5.59
C ALA A 87 15.75 -4.56 7.11
N ASP A 88 14.64 -4.56 7.85
CA ASP A 88 14.64 -5.04 9.22
C ASP A 88 14.95 -6.53 9.19
N LYS A 89 15.86 -6.95 10.07
CA LYS A 89 16.16 -8.36 10.29
C LYS A 89 15.03 -8.99 11.11
N GLU A 90 13.84 -9.11 10.55
CA GLU A 90 12.85 -10.05 11.07
C GLU A 90 13.02 -11.38 10.34
N SER A 91 13.71 -12.31 11.00
CA SER A 91 13.71 -13.72 10.61
C SER A 91 12.51 -14.41 11.23
N SER A 92 11.30 -14.03 10.81
CA SER A 92 10.10 -14.84 11.06
C SER A 92 10.11 -16.00 10.07
N TRP A 93 10.95 -16.99 10.37
CA TRP A 93 11.10 -18.17 9.54
C TRP A 93 10.05 -19.21 9.93
N SER A 94 9.08 -19.45 9.04
CA SER A 94 8.33 -20.70 9.03
C SER A 94 8.76 -21.50 7.81
N ASN A 95 9.52 -22.56 8.02
CA ASN A 95 9.77 -23.56 6.98
C ASN A 95 8.51 -24.42 6.85
N GLY A 96 7.78 -24.28 5.75
CA GLY A 96 7.04 -25.40 5.17
C GLY A 96 7.82 -25.85 3.95
N LYS A 97 8.59 -26.94 4.04
CA LYS A 97 9.22 -27.56 2.86
C LYS A 97 8.42 -28.79 2.48
N LEU A 98 8.04 -28.90 1.21
CA LEU A 98 7.54 -30.15 0.63
C LEU A 98 8.52 -30.58 -0.47
N HIS A 99 9.53 -31.39 -0.11
CA HIS A 99 10.61 -31.86 -0.99
C HIS A 99 11.52 -30.76 -1.61
N ASN A 100 12.19 -31.07 -2.74
CA ASN A 100 13.11 -30.20 -3.50
C ASN A 100 12.38 -29.06 -4.26
N HIS A 101 11.09 -28.88 -4.01
CA HIS A 101 10.30 -27.75 -4.46
C HIS A 101 9.76 -27.01 -3.23
N VAL A 102 9.79 -25.69 -3.26
CA VAL A 102 9.31 -24.85 -2.15
C VAL A 102 7.79 -25.07 -2.00
N SER A 103 7.32 -25.34 -0.79
CA SER A 103 5.88 -25.54 -0.52
C SER A 103 5.09 -24.27 -0.86
N TYR A 104 3.89 -24.43 -1.44
CA TYR A 104 2.94 -23.34 -1.74
C TYR A 104 2.26 -22.76 -0.49
N TRP A 105 2.69 -23.11 0.73
CA TRP A 105 2.58 -22.15 1.83
C TRP A 105 3.57 -21.04 1.53
N HIS A 106 3.09 -20.00 0.84
CA HIS A 106 3.90 -18.86 0.40
C HIS A 106 5.01 -18.59 1.41
N GLU A 107 6.26 -18.73 0.97
CA GLU A 107 7.39 -18.06 1.59
C GLU A 107 7.07 -16.56 1.49
N ARG A 108 6.23 -16.07 2.41
CA ARG A 108 6.01 -14.67 2.65
C ARG A 108 7.29 -14.24 3.37
N ASN A 109 8.37 -14.07 2.60
CA ASN A 109 9.54 -13.30 2.99
C ASN A 109 9.05 -11.86 3.21
N ARG A 110 8.36 -11.65 4.34
CA ARG A 110 7.92 -10.34 4.81
C ARG A 110 9.16 -9.64 5.29
N VAL A 111 9.91 -9.10 4.33
CA VAL A 111 10.97 -8.16 4.63
C VAL A 111 10.28 -6.87 5.01
N ARG A 112 10.22 -6.59 6.32
CA ARG A 112 9.87 -5.25 6.78
C ARG A 112 11.00 -4.32 6.37
N TRP A 113 10.66 -3.25 5.68
CA TRP A 113 11.62 -2.21 5.30
C TRP A 113 11.37 -1.00 6.17
N ARG A 114 12.45 -0.41 6.67
CA ARG A 114 12.40 0.88 7.35
C ARG A 114 13.30 1.89 6.66
N THR A 115 12.90 3.15 6.73
CA THR A 115 13.78 4.25 6.32
C THR A 115 14.93 4.40 7.31
N GLU A 116 16.14 4.60 6.80
CA GLU A 116 17.35 4.83 7.60
C GLU A 116 17.82 6.28 7.42
N GLY A 117 17.79 7.04 8.53
CA GLY A 117 18.27 8.41 8.55
C GLY A 117 17.36 9.40 7.82
N ALA A 118 17.95 10.46 7.27
CA ALA A 118 17.23 11.54 6.61
C ALA A 118 16.68 11.15 5.23
N ILE A 119 15.47 11.65 4.92
CA ILE A 119 14.94 11.68 3.56
C ILE A 119 15.36 13.01 2.93
N ASN A 120 16.01 12.96 1.77
CA ASN A 120 16.43 14.16 1.05
C ASN A 120 15.39 14.49 -0.03
N TYR A 121 14.89 15.73 -0.02
CA TYR A 121 13.89 16.23 -0.96
C TYR A 121 14.50 17.27 -1.90
N PHE A 122 14.09 17.27 -3.17
CA PHE A 122 14.54 18.22 -4.17
C PHE A 122 13.37 18.61 -5.05
N THR A 123 13.36 19.84 -5.56
CA THR A 123 12.43 20.18 -6.64
C THR A 123 12.88 19.54 -7.95
N VAL A 124 11.93 19.20 -8.81
CA VAL A 124 12.22 18.78 -10.19
C VAL A 124 13.00 19.84 -10.94
N ARG A 125 12.68 21.14 -10.72
CA ARG A 125 13.43 22.27 -11.30
C ARG A 125 14.92 22.18 -11.00
N THR A 126 15.27 21.92 -9.73
CA THR A 126 16.68 21.81 -9.32
C THR A 126 17.38 20.68 -10.08
N PHE A 127 16.74 19.52 -10.26
CA PHE A 127 17.34 18.41 -10.99
C PHE A 127 17.47 18.66 -12.49
N ARG A 128 16.50 19.34 -13.12
CA ARG A 128 16.57 19.75 -14.53
C ARG A 128 17.76 20.67 -14.81
N GLY A 129 18.06 21.57 -13.87
CA GLY A 129 19.20 22.48 -13.98
C GLY A 129 20.54 21.90 -13.54
N ALA A 130 20.55 20.75 -12.85
CA ALA A 130 21.77 20.18 -12.27
C ALA A 130 22.49 19.22 -13.24
N PRO A 131 23.83 19.28 -13.33
CA PRO A 131 24.60 18.37 -14.16
C PRO A 131 24.49 16.93 -13.63
N HIS A 132 24.32 15.97 -14.55
CA HIS A 132 24.23 14.55 -14.23
C HIS A 132 25.10 13.71 -15.15
N ALA A 133 25.51 12.54 -14.66
CA ALA A 133 26.22 11.53 -15.43
C ALA A 133 25.27 10.40 -15.83
N ARG A 134 25.51 9.79 -17.00
CA ARG A 134 24.84 8.56 -17.42
C ARG A 134 25.58 7.35 -16.89
N LYS A 135 24.83 6.38 -16.38
CA LYS A 135 25.31 5.08 -15.90
C LYS A 135 24.55 4.00 -16.64
N ALA A 136 25.24 3.25 -17.51
CA ALA A 136 24.64 2.11 -18.18
C ALA A 136 24.39 0.98 -17.17
N MET A 137 23.19 0.40 -17.16
CA MET A 137 22.95 -0.88 -16.50
C MET A 137 23.31 -2.03 -17.44
N LYS A 138 24.04 -3.04 -16.95
CA LYS A 138 24.19 -4.34 -17.62
C LYS A 138 22.99 -5.20 -17.23
N GLY A 139 21.99 -5.33 -18.11
CA GLY A 139 20.88 -6.27 -17.99
C GLY A 139 20.52 -6.80 -19.38
N VAL A 140 20.44 -8.12 -19.54
CA VAL A 140 20.42 -8.82 -20.85
C VAL A 140 19.00 -9.12 -21.36
N THR A 141 17.94 -8.85 -20.61
CA THR A 141 16.60 -9.38 -20.95
C THR A 141 15.44 -8.40 -20.97
N GLU A 142 15.58 -7.15 -20.52
CA GLU A 142 14.57 -6.12 -20.70
C GLU A 142 15.27 -4.81 -21.05
N GLY A 143 14.72 -4.09 -22.03
CA GLY A 143 15.35 -2.98 -22.77
C GLY A 143 16.30 -2.11 -21.93
N SER A 144 17.46 -1.79 -22.48
CA SER A 144 18.59 -1.13 -21.80
C SER A 144 18.22 0.23 -21.19
N GLU A 145 17.61 0.22 -20.01
CA GLU A 145 17.35 1.42 -19.23
C GLU A 145 18.68 1.98 -18.74
N THR A 146 18.97 3.22 -19.13
CA THR A 146 20.09 3.97 -18.59
C THR A 146 19.66 4.66 -17.30
N SER A 147 20.54 4.69 -16.31
CA SER A 147 20.30 5.49 -15.12
C SER A 147 21.04 6.81 -15.23
N ILE A 148 20.43 7.90 -14.79
CA ILE A 148 21.12 9.17 -14.57
C ILE A 148 21.45 9.33 -13.09
N VAL A 149 22.60 9.92 -12.81
CA VAL A 149 23.12 10.08 -11.45
C VAL A 149 23.61 11.51 -11.24
N TRP A 150 23.13 12.14 -10.18
CA TRP A 150 23.62 13.44 -9.71
C TRP A 150 24.68 13.22 -8.63
N ALA A 151 25.82 13.89 -8.76
CA ALA A 151 26.93 13.71 -7.84
C ALA A 151 26.60 14.29 -6.47
N ALA A 152 26.49 13.44 -5.45
CA ALA A 152 26.23 13.82 -4.07
C ALA A 152 27.19 13.16 -3.08
N THR A 153 27.34 13.80 -1.92
CA THR A 153 28.12 13.36 -0.76
C THR A 153 27.19 13.36 0.44
N PHE A 154 27.11 12.23 1.13
CA PHE A 154 26.16 11.98 2.22
C PHE A 154 26.86 11.77 3.55
N ALA A 155 26.17 12.10 4.64
CA ALA A 155 26.59 11.79 6.00
C ALA A 155 26.46 10.29 6.27
N SER A 156 27.51 9.69 6.82
CA SER A 156 27.52 8.26 7.19
C SER A 156 26.92 7.99 8.58
N ALA A 157 26.84 9.01 9.42
CA ALA A 157 26.34 8.93 10.78
C ALA A 157 25.76 10.28 11.19
N GLY A 158 24.90 10.27 12.20
CA GLY A 158 24.38 11.50 12.78
C GLY A 158 25.41 12.16 13.70
N GLY A 159 25.38 13.49 13.79
CA GLY A 159 26.37 14.26 14.52
C GLY A 159 26.24 15.77 14.35
N GLU A 160 27.20 16.50 14.91
CA GLU A 160 27.30 17.96 14.79
C GLU A 160 28.40 18.33 13.79
N VAL A 161 28.19 19.36 13.00
CA VAL A 161 29.17 19.84 12.02
C VAL A 161 30.23 20.69 12.73
N ASP A 162 31.47 20.17 12.78
CA ASP A 162 32.60 20.84 13.45
C ASP A 162 33.31 21.86 12.55
N ALA A 163 33.38 21.58 11.24
CA ALA A 163 34.09 22.42 10.29
C ALA A 163 33.54 22.24 8.87
N VAL A 164 33.42 23.36 8.16
CA VAL A 164 32.97 23.42 6.77
C VAL A 164 33.98 24.21 5.93
N SER A 165 34.32 23.67 4.77
CA SER A 165 35.07 24.34 3.71
C SER A 165 34.53 23.93 2.34
N ALA A 166 34.98 24.58 1.27
CA ALA A 166 34.61 24.20 -0.09
C ALA A 166 35.08 22.77 -0.48
N GLN A 167 36.13 22.25 0.17
CA GLN A 167 36.75 20.96 -0.18
C GLN A 167 36.46 19.86 0.84
N THR A 168 36.10 20.21 2.08
CA THR A 168 35.88 19.23 3.15
C THR A 168 34.79 19.67 4.13
N VAL A 169 34.09 18.69 4.68
CA VAL A 169 33.19 18.88 5.82
C VAL A 169 33.55 17.86 6.90
N THR A 170 33.66 18.30 8.15
CA THR A 170 33.96 17.43 9.29
C THR A 170 32.77 17.37 10.23
N ILE A 171 32.29 16.16 10.49
CA ILE A 171 31.15 15.89 11.39
C ILE A 171 31.67 15.13 12.60
N ARG A 172 31.32 15.59 13.81
CA ARG A 172 31.56 14.88 15.06
C ARG A 172 30.40 13.94 15.32
N CYS A 173 30.65 12.63 15.22
CA CYS A 173 29.62 11.61 15.40
C CYS A 173 29.05 11.65 16.82
N ALA A 174 27.73 11.77 16.95
CA ALA A 174 27.07 11.89 18.25
C ALA A 174 27.24 10.63 19.13
N SER A 175 27.27 9.44 18.52
CA SER A 175 27.34 8.17 19.27
C SER A 175 28.75 7.77 19.71
N SER A 176 29.79 8.21 19.00
CA SER A 176 31.17 7.77 19.23
C SER A 176 32.13 8.90 19.58
N GLY A 177 31.71 10.17 19.46
CA GLY A 177 32.58 11.35 19.58
C GLY A 177 33.62 11.49 18.46
N ARG A 178 33.76 10.49 17.58
CA ARG A 178 34.77 10.47 16.52
C ARG A 178 34.46 11.53 15.45
N ARG A 179 35.46 12.32 15.09
CA ARG A 179 35.41 13.22 13.94
C ARG A 179 35.57 12.45 12.63
N GLN A 180 34.66 12.69 11.70
CA GLN A 180 34.66 12.12 10.36
C GLN A 180 34.71 13.24 9.33
N THR A 181 35.81 13.32 8.59
CA THR A 181 35.99 14.31 7.51
C THR A 181 35.64 13.69 6.16
N ARG A 182 34.75 14.35 5.42
CA ARG A 182 34.34 14.00 4.06
C ARG A 182 34.94 14.98 3.07
N ARG A 183 35.56 14.46 2.02
CA ARG A 183 36.06 15.28 0.90
C ARG A 183 34.91 15.56 -0.07
N ILE A 184 34.78 16.81 -0.45
CA ILE A 184 33.76 17.30 -1.39
C ILE A 184 34.34 17.20 -2.81
N ARG A 185 33.54 16.64 -3.74
CA ARG A 185 33.95 16.47 -5.14
C ARG A 185 33.80 17.80 -5.88
N ALA A 186 34.62 18.00 -6.92
CA ALA A 186 34.51 19.18 -7.77
C ALA A 186 33.09 19.31 -8.36
N GLY A 187 32.55 20.53 -8.38
CA GLY A 187 31.20 20.85 -8.85
C GLY A 187 30.08 20.65 -7.81
N GLN A 188 30.36 20.07 -6.65
CA GLN A 188 29.40 20.01 -5.55
C GLN A 188 29.40 21.29 -4.73
N VAL A 189 28.23 21.68 -4.24
CA VAL A 189 28.05 22.76 -3.28
C VAL A 189 27.73 22.15 -1.92
N VAL A 190 28.35 22.69 -0.86
CA VAL A 190 28.06 22.31 0.53
C VAL A 190 26.85 23.12 1.02
N PHE A 191 25.95 22.46 1.74
CA PHE A 191 24.70 23.09 2.21
C PHE A 191 24.59 23.17 3.74
N LEU A 192 25.65 22.80 4.45
CA LEU A 192 25.69 22.75 5.91
C LEU A 192 26.58 23.87 6.44
N ASP A 193 26.21 24.38 7.60
CA ASP A 193 26.98 25.33 8.38
C ASP A 193 27.60 24.67 9.63
N VAL A 194 28.61 25.32 10.20
CA VAL A 194 29.20 24.86 11.47
C VAL A 194 28.17 24.98 12.58
N GLY A 195 28.02 23.92 13.39
CA GLY A 195 27.00 23.80 14.43
C GLY A 195 25.71 23.11 13.97
N ASP A 196 25.53 22.86 12.66
CA ASP A 196 24.38 22.10 12.17
C ASP A 196 24.38 20.68 12.75
N THR A 197 23.19 20.19 13.10
CA THR A 197 22.98 18.77 13.41
C THR A 197 22.60 18.02 12.14
N VAL A 198 23.32 16.93 11.86
CA VAL A 198 23.08 16.05 10.72
C VAL A 198 22.60 14.67 11.15
N GLN A 199 21.79 14.04 10.29
CA GLN A 199 21.37 12.65 10.43
C GLN A 199 22.16 11.74 9.46
N PRO A 200 22.19 10.42 9.69
CA PRO A 200 22.67 9.47 8.69
C PRO A 200 21.95 9.67 7.34
N ASN A 201 22.63 9.41 6.23
CA ASN A 201 22.11 9.54 4.86
C ASN A 201 21.65 10.96 4.46
N GLN A 202 21.86 11.99 5.29
CA GLN A 202 21.60 13.38 4.91
C GLN A 202 22.65 13.89 3.92
N ILE A 203 22.25 14.70 2.94
CA ILE A 203 23.20 15.36 2.04
C ILE A 203 24.06 16.37 2.78
N ILE A 204 25.37 16.21 2.59
CA ILE A 204 26.40 17.17 2.95
C ILE A 204 26.64 18.14 1.80
N ALA A 205 26.90 17.60 0.61
CA ALA A 205 27.16 18.37 -0.59
C ALA A 205 26.62 17.68 -1.84
N SER A 206 26.18 18.44 -2.83
CA SER A 206 25.59 17.93 -4.06
C SER A 206 25.66 18.96 -5.19
N VAL A 207 25.52 18.49 -6.42
CA VAL A 207 25.31 19.33 -7.61
C VAL A 207 23.88 19.91 -7.68
N ALA A 208 22.96 19.39 -6.86
CA ALA A 208 21.57 19.82 -6.74
C ALA A 208 21.27 20.21 -5.29
N GLY A 209 20.66 21.38 -5.09
CA GLY A 209 20.24 21.90 -3.79
C GLY A 209 19.02 21.18 -3.20
N PRO A 210 19.13 20.54 -2.03
CA PRO A 210 17.98 19.92 -1.35
C PRO A 210 17.08 20.98 -0.70
N GLN A 211 15.79 20.67 -0.58
CA GLN A 211 14.81 21.44 0.19
C GLN A 211 15.07 21.29 1.70
N ARG A 212 15.10 22.40 2.44
CA ARG A 212 15.43 22.44 3.87
C ARG A 212 14.58 23.45 4.64
N GLY A 213 14.45 23.25 5.95
CA GLY A 213 13.85 24.21 6.86
C GLY A 213 12.47 24.70 6.40
N ALA A 214 12.35 26.02 6.20
CA ALA A 214 11.12 26.67 5.76
C ALA A 214 10.66 26.22 4.36
N GLU A 215 11.58 25.86 3.45
CA GLU A 215 11.23 25.42 2.08
C GLU A 215 10.54 24.05 2.06
N LEU A 216 10.86 23.18 3.02
CA LEU A 216 10.23 21.87 3.16
C LEU A 216 8.92 21.94 3.96
N SER A 217 8.70 23.04 4.68
CA SER A 217 7.53 23.23 5.53
C SER A 217 6.28 23.48 4.69
N CYS A 218 5.16 22.86 5.07
CA CYS A 218 3.89 23.06 4.42
C CYS A 218 3.39 24.49 4.66
N PRO A 219 3.01 25.26 3.62
CA PRO A 219 2.40 26.57 3.82
C PRO A 219 1.00 26.47 4.44
N GLY A 220 0.40 25.27 4.49
CA GLY A 220 -0.90 25.03 5.12
C GLY A 220 -2.10 25.56 4.34
N THR A 221 -1.89 26.19 3.18
CA THR A 221 -2.94 26.79 2.36
C THR A 221 -2.81 26.40 0.90
N LEU A 222 -3.93 25.99 0.30
CA LEU A 222 -4.05 25.80 -1.14
C LEU A 222 -4.36 27.17 -1.78
N PRO A 223 -3.61 27.61 -2.81
CA PRO A 223 -3.91 28.87 -3.48
C PRO A 223 -5.35 28.88 -4.03
N HIS A 224 -6.06 30.01 -3.92
CA HIS A 224 -7.49 30.10 -4.25
C HIS A 224 -7.84 29.62 -5.67
N ASN A 225 -6.98 29.88 -6.67
CA ASN A 225 -7.17 29.47 -8.06
C ASN A 225 -6.39 28.20 -8.43
N HIS A 226 -5.87 27.45 -7.44
CA HIS A 226 -4.99 26.32 -7.70
C HIS A 226 -5.70 25.23 -8.51
N LEU A 227 -6.88 24.76 -8.06
CA LEU A 227 -7.66 23.73 -8.74
C LEU A 227 -8.01 24.16 -10.17
N GLN A 228 -8.56 25.36 -10.33
CA GLN A 228 -8.86 25.94 -11.65
C GLN A 228 -7.65 25.90 -12.59
N ARG A 229 -6.47 26.31 -12.10
CA ARG A 229 -5.23 26.35 -12.89
C ARG A 229 -4.77 24.96 -13.31
N ILE A 230 -4.79 23.97 -12.41
CA ILE A 230 -4.28 22.62 -12.73
C ILE A 230 -5.27 21.81 -13.58
N LEU A 231 -6.58 22.04 -13.42
CA LEU A 231 -7.63 21.48 -14.29
C LEU A 231 -7.63 22.07 -15.71
N ALA A 232 -7.14 23.30 -15.87
CA ALA A 232 -6.94 23.94 -17.17
C ALA A 232 -5.55 23.65 -17.80
N SER A 233 -4.71 22.86 -17.12
CA SER A 233 -3.36 22.56 -17.59
C SER A 233 -3.40 21.73 -18.88
N ARG A 234 -2.41 21.95 -19.77
CA ARG A 234 -2.17 21.07 -20.93
C ARG A 234 -1.61 19.70 -20.52
N GLU A 235 -0.98 19.63 -19.36
CA GLU A 235 -0.42 18.39 -18.81
C GLU A 235 -1.52 17.51 -18.22
N ARG A 236 -1.71 16.31 -18.77
CA ARG A 236 -2.72 15.35 -18.27
C ARG A 236 -2.56 15.03 -16.79
N THR A 237 -1.33 14.94 -16.30
CA THR A 237 -1.07 14.60 -14.89
C THR A 237 -1.49 15.72 -13.94
N GLN A 238 -1.46 16.98 -14.40
CA GLN A 238 -1.96 18.12 -13.63
C GLN A 238 -3.49 18.11 -13.58
N ARG A 239 -4.16 17.80 -14.70
CA ARG A 239 -5.62 17.65 -14.74
C ARG A 239 -6.08 16.50 -13.84
N PHE A 240 -5.45 15.33 -13.95
CA PHE A 240 -5.69 14.20 -13.04
C PHE A 240 -5.53 14.59 -11.57
N THR A 241 -4.41 15.26 -11.23
CA THR A 241 -4.19 15.76 -9.85
C THR A 241 -5.32 16.70 -9.42
N GLY A 242 -5.76 17.60 -10.31
CA GLY A 242 -6.83 18.55 -10.04
C GLY A 242 -8.14 17.88 -9.71
N VAL A 243 -8.55 16.89 -10.51
CA VAL A 243 -9.78 16.15 -10.27
C VAL A 243 -9.69 15.37 -8.96
N LYS A 244 -8.56 14.67 -8.73
CA LYS A 244 -8.35 13.90 -7.50
C LYS A 244 -8.32 14.78 -6.25
N LEU A 245 -7.65 15.91 -6.30
CA LEU A 245 -7.66 16.89 -5.20
C LEU A 245 -9.07 17.43 -4.95
N ALA A 246 -9.82 17.80 -6.00
CA ALA A 246 -11.19 18.26 -5.83
C ALA A 246 -12.07 17.19 -5.17
N ARG A 247 -11.91 15.92 -5.54
CA ARG A 247 -12.63 14.79 -4.94
C ARG A 247 -12.30 14.63 -3.46
N LEU A 248 -11.01 14.56 -3.14
CA LEU A 248 -10.53 14.33 -1.78
C LEU A 248 -10.85 15.50 -0.84
N LEU A 249 -10.84 16.73 -1.36
CA LEU A 249 -11.23 17.94 -0.63
C LEU A 249 -12.76 18.14 -0.58
N LYS A 250 -13.53 17.33 -1.32
CA LYS A 250 -14.97 17.53 -1.56
C LYS A 250 -15.29 18.94 -2.05
N ASP A 251 -14.35 19.54 -2.80
CA ASP A 251 -14.48 20.88 -3.36
C ASP A 251 -15.44 20.84 -4.53
N ARG A 252 -16.46 21.72 -4.54
CA ARG A 252 -17.47 21.80 -5.61
C ARG A 252 -17.29 23.00 -6.53
N THR A 253 -16.21 23.78 -6.36
CA THR A 253 -16.02 25.05 -7.08
C THR A 253 -15.73 24.86 -8.57
N GLN A 254 -15.27 23.66 -8.96
CA GLN A 254 -14.92 23.31 -10.35
C GLN A 254 -15.79 22.17 -10.91
N ASN A 255 -17.01 21.98 -10.37
CA ASN A 255 -17.96 20.95 -10.80
C ASN A 255 -18.10 20.89 -12.33
N ASP A 256 -18.48 22.00 -12.95
CA ASP A 256 -18.74 22.05 -14.39
C ASP A 256 -17.50 21.68 -15.20
N ARG A 257 -16.33 22.18 -14.79
CA ARG A 257 -15.07 21.86 -15.46
C ARG A 257 -14.70 20.38 -15.33
N ILE A 258 -14.95 19.76 -14.19
CA ILE A 258 -14.68 18.33 -13.98
C ILE A 258 -15.68 17.47 -14.76
N ALA A 259 -16.96 17.87 -14.81
CA ALA A 259 -17.96 17.24 -15.65
C ALA A 259 -17.58 17.30 -17.13
N GLU A 260 -17.12 18.45 -17.64
CA GLU A 260 -16.59 18.57 -19.00
C GLU A 260 -15.46 17.55 -19.25
N LEU A 261 -14.47 17.49 -18.36
CA LEU A 261 -13.35 16.55 -18.47
C LEU A 261 -13.79 15.09 -18.44
N ALA A 262 -14.80 14.73 -17.64
CA ALA A 262 -15.32 13.37 -17.56
C ALA A 262 -16.00 12.91 -18.86
N HIS A 263 -16.69 13.84 -19.54
CA HIS A 263 -17.48 13.57 -20.74
C HIS A 263 -16.72 13.82 -22.06
N ASP A 264 -15.54 14.45 -22.01
CA ASP A 264 -14.72 14.70 -23.19
C ASP A 264 -14.14 13.38 -23.74
N SER A 265 -14.50 13.03 -24.98
CA SER A 265 -14.02 11.82 -25.64
C SER A 265 -12.53 11.86 -25.98
N GLU A 266 -11.97 13.06 -26.15
CA GLU A 266 -10.56 13.28 -26.49
C GLU A 266 -9.66 13.38 -25.24
N GLU A 267 -10.26 13.43 -24.04
CA GLU A 267 -9.52 13.43 -22.79
C GLU A 267 -8.97 12.03 -22.47
N ASP A 268 -7.83 12.02 -21.79
CA ASP A 268 -7.17 10.82 -21.32
C ASP A 268 -8.10 10.02 -20.40
N ILE A 269 -8.18 8.71 -20.65
CA ILE A 269 -9.10 7.80 -19.97
C ILE A 269 -8.99 7.87 -18.44
N TYR A 270 -7.79 8.06 -17.91
CA TYR A 270 -7.58 8.12 -16.47
C TYR A 270 -8.12 9.42 -15.86
N VAL A 271 -8.03 10.55 -16.58
CA VAL A 271 -8.61 11.82 -16.15
C VAL A 271 -10.14 11.71 -16.18
N ARG A 272 -10.70 11.09 -17.22
CA ARG A 272 -12.14 10.88 -17.35
C ARG A 272 -12.69 10.02 -16.22
N LEU A 273 -12.05 8.90 -15.93
CA LEU A 273 -12.43 7.98 -14.87
C LEU A 273 -12.28 8.60 -13.47
N GLU A 274 -11.21 9.36 -13.21
CA GLU A 274 -11.10 10.15 -11.97
C GLU A 274 -12.23 11.20 -11.88
N GLY A 275 -12.63 11.78 -13.02
CA GLY A 275 -13.77 12.68 -13.15
C GLY A 275 -15.08 12.01 -12.77
N ILE A 276 -15.33 10.80 -13.28
CA ILE A 276 -16.51 10.00 -12.93
C ILE A 276 -16.52 9.66 -11.44
N GLY A 277 -15.37 9.30 -10.87
CA GLY A 277 -15.23 9.10 -9.42
C GLY A 277 -15.60 10.36 -8.62
N TYR A 278 -15.19 11.54 -9.09
CA TYR A 278 -15.58 12.82 -8.51
C TYR A 278 -17.09 13.08 -8.64
N LEU A 279 -17.68 12.87 -9.83
CA LEU A 279 -19.10 13.13 -10.06
C LEU A 279 -19.98 12.27 -9.15
N ALA A 280 -19.62 11.01 -8.94
CA ALA A 280 -20.32 10.14 -7.99
C ALA A 280 -20.10 10.55 -6.52
N ALA A 281 -18.84 10.69 -6.10
CA ALA A 281 -18.50 10.91 -4.69
C ALA A 281 -18.84 12.32 -4.17
N VAL A 282 -18.77 13.33 -5.04
CA VAL A 282 -18.90 14.75 -4.68
C VAL A 282 -20.11 15.38 -5.32
N ALA A 283 -20.38 15.18 -6.61
CA ALA A 283 -21.54 15.80 -7.27
C ALA A 283 -22.85 15.04 -7.04
N GLY A 284 -22.78 13.78 -6.60
CA GLY A 284 -23.95 12.93 -6.33
C GLY A 284 -24.60 12.37 -7.59
N GLU A 285 -23.84 12.26 -8.68
CA GLU A 285 -24.33 11.65 -9.91
C GLU A 285 -24.34 10.11 -9.82
N HIS A 286 -25.26 9.49 -10.56
CA HIS A 286 -25.35 8.03 -10.60
C HIS A 286 -24.15 7.42 -11.31
N LEU A 287 -23.46 6.52 -10.63
CA LEU A 287 -22.19 5.97 -11.09
C LEU A 287 -22.36 4.93 -12.20
N ARG A 288 -23.42 4.11 -12.15
CA ARG A 288 -23.67 3.04 -13.12
C ARG A 288 -23.71 3.50 -14.59
N PRO A 289 -24.48 4.54 -14.98
CA PRO A 289 -24.49 5.00 -16.37
C PRO A 289 -23.15 5.58 -16.82
N LEU A 290 -22.40 6.22 -15.91
CA LEU A 290 -21.11 6.84 -16.22
C LEU A 290 -20.00 5.78 -16.42
N VAL A 291 -19.95 4.76 -15.56
CA VAL A 291 -18.90 3.73 -15.57
C VAL A 291 -19.20 2.56 -16.51
N GLY A 292 -20.48 2.32 -16.82
CA GLY A 292 -20.95 1.19 -17.64
C GLY A 292 -20.23 1.02 -18.99
N PRO A 293 -20.03 2.08 -19.78
CA PRO A 293 -19.28 2.00 -21.05
C PRO A 293 -17.84 1.48 -20.88
N TYR A 294 -17.18 1.80 -19.76
CA TYR A 294 -15.80 1.38 -19.49
C TYR A 294 -15.73 -0.07 -18.99
N LEU A 295 -16.72 -0.52 -18.20
CA LEU A 295 -16.84 -1.93 -17.81
C LEU A 295 -17.13 -2.83 -19.01
N ALA A 296 -17.88 -2.33 -19.99
CA ALA A 296 -18.18 -3.04 -21.24
C ALA A 296 -17.07 -2.93 -22.30
N CYS A 297 -15.99 -2.19 -22.03
CA CYS A 297 -14.88 -2.03 -22.96
C CYS A 297 -14.18 -3.39 -23.20
N PRO A 298 -13.81 -3.72 -24.45
CA PRO A 298 -13.06 -4.95 -24.74
C PRO A 298 -11.63 -4.94 -24.20
N ASP A 299 -11.10 -3.78 -23.84
CA ASP A 299 -9.75 -3.63 -23.28
C ASP A 299 -9.73 -3.95 -21.77
N PRO A 300 -9.02 -5.02 -21.33
CA PRO A 300 -8.94 -5.41 -19.93
C PRO A 300 -8.38 -4.32 -19.00
N GLN A 301 -7.47 -3.49 -19.52
CA GLN A 301 -6.92 -2.38 -18.74
C GLN A 301 -8.02 -1.37 -18.42
N THR A 302 -8.77 -0.92 -19.44
CA THR A 302 -9.91 -0.03 -19.26
C THR A 302 -10.95 -0.58 -18.27
N GLN A 303 -11.27 -1.88 -18.37
CA GLN A 303 -12.19 -2.51 -17.42
C GLN A 303 -11.65 -2.45 -15.99
N LEU A 304 -10.36 -2.77 -15.80
CA LEU A 304 -9.72 -2.68 -14.49
C LEU A 304 -9.75 -1.25 -13.95
N GLU A 305 -9.48 -0.24 -14.78
CA GLU A 305 -9.54 1.16 -14.37
C GLU A 305 -10.95 1.60 -13.94
N ALA A 306 -11.98 1.09 -14.63
CA ALA A 306 -13.36 1.31 -14.26
C ALA A 306 -13.68 0.70 -12.88
N VAL A 307 -13.23 -0.54 -12.61
CA VAL A 307 -13.37 -1.19 -11.30
C VAL A 307 -12.64 -0.42 -10.21
N ILE A 308 -11.45 0.08 -10.50
CA ILE A 308 -10.70 0.92 -9.56
C ILE A 308 -11.47 2.19 -9.24
N THR A 309 -12.04 2.84 -10.25
CA THR A 309 -12.83 4.07 -10.11
C THR A 309 -14.03 3.85 -9.18
N LEU A 310 -14.70 2.70 -9.28
CA LEU A 310 -15.75 2.32 -8.33
C LEU A 310 -15.21 2.30 -6.89
N GLY A 311 -14.06 1.65 -6.67
CA GLY A 311 -13.42 1.59 -5.36
C GLY A 311 -13.03 2.96 -4.80
N GLU A 312 -12.62 3.90 -5.66
CA GLU A 312 -12.24 5.26 -5.26
C GLU A 312 -13.42 6.22 -5.10
N ALA A 313 -14.56 5.95 -5.75
CA ALA A 313 -15.78 6.73 -5.57
C ALA A 313 -16.35 6.58 -4.16
N ASP A 314 -16.14 5.42 -3.52
CA ASP A 314 -16.50 5.15 -2.13
C ASP A 314 -17.98 5.47 -1.81
N THR A 315 -18.88 5.03 -2.69
CA THR A 315 -20.33 5.22 -2.55
C THR A 315 -21.06 3.89 -2.36
N PRO A 316 -22.26 3.88 -1.75
CA PRO A 316 -23.10 2.68 -1.69
C PRO A 316 -23.41 2.09 -3.08
N GLU A 317 -23.61 2.95 -4.09
CA GLU A 317 -23.80 2.49 -5.47
C GLU A 317 -22.54 1.79 -6.01
N ALA A 318 -21.35 2.31 -5.73
CA ALA A 318 -20.10 1.66 -6.09
C ALA A 318 -19.94 0.28 -5.42
N VAL A 319 -20.28 0.16 -4.14
CA VAL A 319 -20.28 -1.11 -3.41
C VAL A 319 -21.22 -2.12 -4.06
N ALA A 320 -22.42 -1.69 -4.47
CA ALA A 320 -23.35 -2.57 -5.17
C ALA A 320 -22.79 -3.09 -6.50
N ILE A 321 -22.21 -2.20 -7.33
CA ILE A 321 -21.60 -2.59 -8.62
C ILE A 321 -20.40 -3.52 -8.38
N LEU A 322 -19.52 -3.20 -7.44
CA LEU A 322 -18.37 -4.05 -7.10
C LEU A 322 -18.81 -5.44 -6.59
N SER A 323 -19.89 -5.51 -5.81
CA SER A 323 -20.46 -6.76 -5.33
C SER A 323 -20.95 -7.64 -6.49
N GLU A 324 -21.67 -7.05 -7.45
CA GLU A 324 -22.13 -7.72 -8.67
C GLU A 324 -20.95 -8.27 -9.49
N LEU A 325 -19.89 -7.47 -9.67
CA LEU A 325 -18.69 -7.90 -10.38
C LEU A 325 -17.98 -9.07 -9.68
N LEU A 326 -17.94 -9.07 -8.35
CA LEU A 326 -17.36 -10.18 -7.58
C LEU A 326 -18.21 -11.46 -7.69
N ASP A 327 -19.54 -11.34 -7.72
CA ASP A 327 -20.48 -12.47 -7.82
C ASP A 327 -20.58 -13.08 -9.22
N ASP A 328 -20.25 -12.34 -10.28
CA ASP A 328 -20.35 -12.84 -11.64
C ASP A 328 -19.23 -13.83 -11.97
N THR A 329 -19.53 -15.12 -11.81
CA THR A 329 -18.60 -16.23 -12.09
C THR A 329 -18.20 -16.35 -13.57
N ARG A 330 -18.84 -15.62 -14.48
CA ARG A 330 -18.47 -15.57 -15.90
C ARG A 330 -17.36 -14.57 -16.16
N LEU A 331 -17.12 -13.63 -15.23
CA LEU A 331 -16.04 -12.66 -15.37
C LEU A 331 -14.68 -13.31 -15.11
N PRO A 332 -13.63 -12.84 -15.80
CA PRO A 332 -12.28 -13.33 -15.57
C PRO A 332 -11.83 -13.03 -14.14
N TYR A 333 -10.98 -13.93 -13.61
CA TYR A 333 -10.47 -13.85 -12.23
C TYR A 333 -9.93 -12.45 -11.88
N PHE A 334 -9.17 -11.81 -12.78
CA PHE A 334 -8.56 -10.51 -12.49
C PHE A 334 -9.59 -9.41 -12.17
N LEU A 335 -10.77 -9.40 -12.83
CA LEU A 335 -11.83 -8.41 -12.54
C LEU A 335 -12.51 -8.70 -11.20
N ARG A 336 -12.79 -9.98 -10.93
CA ARG A 336 -13.41 -10.41 -9.67
C ARG A 336 -12.48 -10.13 -8.48
N SER A 337 -11.20 -10.46 -8.62
CA SER A 337 -10.15 -10.16 -7.64
C SER A 337 -9.99 -8.64 -7.44
N ALA A 338 -9.98 -7.84 -8.52
CA ALA A 338 -9.94 -6.39 -8.43
C ALA A 338 -11.19 -5.82 -7.71
N ALA A 339 -12.36 -6.42 -7.91
CA ALA A 339 -13.58 -6.02 -7.22
C ALA A 339 -13.53 -6.33 -5.71
N ALA A 340 -13.12 -7.54 -5.32
CA ALA A 340 -12.87 -7.89 -3.92
C ALA A 340 -11.86 -6.93 -3.28
N TRP A 341 -10.76 -6.69 -3.98
CA TRP A 341 -9.75 -5.77 -3.50
C TRP A 341 -10.30 -4.35 -3.34
N CYS A 342 -11.07 -3.82 -4.29
CA CYS A 342 -11.69 -2.49 -4.18
C CYS A 342 -12.72 -2.40 -3.04
N LEU A 343 -13.53 -3.43 -2.82
CA LEU A 343 -14.45 -3.49 -1.68
C LEU A 343 -13.71 -3.29 -0.36
N SER A 344 -12.50 -3.87 -0.22
CA SER A 344 -11.68 -3.73 0.99
C SER A 344 -11.16 -2.30 1.24
N ARG A 345 -11.25 -1.42 0.23
CA ARG A 345 -10.73 -0.04 0.28
C ARG A 345 -11.80 1.02 0.56
N THR A 346 -13.09 0.69 0.42
CA THR A 346 -14.21 1.62 0.68
C THR A 346 -14.40 1.91 2.18
N GLY A 347 -14.06 0.96 3.06
CA GLY A 347 -14.32 1.11 4.50
C GLY A 347 -15.82 1.11 4.86
N LEU A 348 -16.70 0.79 3.91
CA LEU A 348 -18.14 0.71 4.11
C LEU A 348 -18.54 -0.67 4.69
N PRO A 349 -19.42 -0.71 5.71
CA PRO A 349 -19.86 -1.97 6.33
C PRO A 349 -20.42 -3.01 5.35
N ASP A 350 -21.16 -2.55 4.33
CA ASP A 350 -21.74 -3.42 3.31
C ASP A 350 -20.67 -4.06 2.42
N ALA A 351 -19.56 -3.35 2.16
CA ALA A 351 -18.44 -3.89 1.43
C ALA A 351 -17.73 -4.99 2.24
N THR A 352 -17.55 -4.78 3.54
CA THR A 352 -17.03 -5.81 4.45
C THR A 352 -17.95 -7.03 4.50
N ALA A 353 -19.27 -6.82 4.62
CA ALA A 353 -20.24 -7.91 4.63
C ALA A 353 -20.19 -8.72 3.32
N ARG A 354 -20.03 -8.04 2.18
CA ARG A 354 -19.86 -8.71 0.89
C ARG A 354 -18.57 -9.53 0.81
N LEU A 355 -17.47 -9.02 1.34
CA LEU A 355 -16.21 -9.77 1.41
C LEU A 355 -16.34 -11.01 2.31
N VAL A 356 -17.04 -10.91 3.44
CA VAL A 356 -17.32 -12.06 4.30
C VAL A 356 -18.09 -13.15 3.54
N ARG A 357 -19.08 -12.75 2.73
CA ARG A 357 -19.80 -13.70 1.84
C ARG A 357 -18.88 -14.35 0.80
N ALA A 358 -17.83 -13.68 0.35
CA ALA A 358 -16.88 -14.22 -0.63
C ALA A 358 -16.01 -15.36 -0.08
N PHE A 359 -16.03 -15.63 1.23
CA PHE A 359 -15.45 -16.85 1.78
C PHE A 359 -16.17 -18.13 1.32
N ALA A 360 -17.41 -18.04 0.84
CA ALA A 360 -18.11 -19.16 0.21
C ALA A 360 -17.86 -19.27 -1.31
N ASP A 361 -16.92 -18.48 -1.87
CA ASP A 361 -16.64 -18.54 -3.30
C ASP A 361 -16.06 -19.90 -3.70
N ILE A 362 -16.51 -20.41 -4.85
CA ILE A 362 -15.99 -21.66 -5.41
C ILE A 362 -14.51 -21.54 -5.78
N ASN A 363 -14.06 -20.35 -6.20
CA ASN A 363 -12.67 -20.07 -6.50
C ASN A 363 -11.90 -19.76 -5.21
N GLN A 364 -10.90 -20.59 -4.92
CA GLN A 364 -10.04 -20.43 -3.75
C GLN A 364 -9.29 -19.10 -3.72
N ASP A 365 -8.80 -18.64 -4.87
CA ASP A 365 -8.01 -17.40 -4.96
C ASP A 365 -8.87 -16.17 -4.57
N ILE A 366 -10.18 -16.21 -4.85
CA ILE A 366 -11.12 -15.17 -4.42
C ILE A 366 -11.33 -15.20 -2.90
N ARG A 367 -11.40 -16.38 -2.29
CA ARG A 367 -11.48 -16.50 -0.83
C ARG A 367 -10.24 -15.92 -0.15
N GLU A 368 -9.06 -16.16 -0.74
CA GLU A 368 -7.80 -15.62 -0.24
C GLU A 368 -7.71 -14.10 -0.41
N GLU A 369 -8.18 -13.55 -1.53
CA GLU A 369 -8.23 -12.08 -1.72
C GLU A 369 -9.20 -11.42 -0.73
N ALA A 370 -10.36 -12.06 -0.47
CA ALA A 370 -11.30 -11.57 0.54
C ALA A 370 -10.69 -11.60 1.96
N LEU A 371 -9.94 -12.66 2.29
CA LEU A 371 -9.23 -12.77 3.56
C LEU A 371 -8.20 -11.66 3.73
N ASP A 372 -7.31 -11.51 2.75
CA ASP A 372 -6.28 -10.46 2.76
C ASP A 372 -6.91 -9.06 2.85
N GLY A 373 -8.01 -8.82 2.12
CA GLY A 373 -8.77 -7.57 2.17
C GLY A 373 -9.39 -7.29 3.55
N ILE A 374 -10.03 -8.28 4.17
CA ILE A 374 -10.63 -8.12 5.51
C ILE A 374 -9.55 -7.91 6.58
N VAL A 375 -8.43 -8.64 6.50
CA VAL A 375 -7.29 -8.43 7.41
C VAL A 375 -6.73 -7.01 7.27
N ALA A 376 -6.67 -6.48 6.05
CA ALA A 376 -6.23 -5.11 5.80
C ALA A 376 -7.22 -4.04 6.31
N ILE A 377 -8.52 -4.32 6.34
CA ILE A 377 -9.53 -3.45 6.97
C ILE A 377 -9.28 -3.32 8.49
N GLY A 378 -8.80 -4.39 9.12
CA GLY A 378 -8.47 -4.38 10.54
C GLY A 378 -9.72 -4.39 11.44
N ALA A 379 -9.64 -3.68 12.57
CA ALA A 379 -10.66 -3.68 13.62
C ALA A 379 -12.08 -3.29 13.14
N SER A 380 -12.20 -2.49 12.07
CA SER A 380 -13.50 -2.11 11.50
C SER A 380 -14.28 -3.30 10.93
N ALA A 381 -13.63 -4.43 10.64
CA ALA A 381 -14.29 -5.63 10.15
C ALA A 381 -14.83 -6.55 11.27
N LEU A 382 -14.51 -6.27 12.54
CA LEU A 382 -14.88 -7.13 13.67
C LEU A 382 -16.39 -7.42 13.76
N PRO A 383 -17.31 -6.45 13.59
CA PRO A 383 -18.74 -6.73 13.67
C PRO A 383 -19.18 -7.81 12.67
N GLN A 384 -18.81 -7.66 11.39
CA GLN A 384 -19.17 -8.59 10.32
C GLN A 384 -18.50 -9.96 10.49
N LEU A 385 -17.27 -9.99 11.02
CA LEU A 385 -16.56 -11.23 11.32
C LEU A 385 -17.20 -12.01 12.47
N LEU A 386 -17.65 -11.32 13.52
CA LEU A 386 -18.34 -11.93 14.66
C LEU A 386 -19.73 -12.44 14.29
N ASP A 387 -20.41 -11.78 13.35
CA ASP A 387 -21.66 -12.30 12.79
C ASP A 387 -21.40 -13.52 11.91
N GLY A 388 -20.42 -13.43 11.00
CA GLY A 388 -20.07 -14.47 10.04
C GLY A 388 -19.59 -15.78 10.66
N ILE A 389 -18.85 -15.73 11.78
CA ILE A 389 -18.40 -16.95 12.48
C ILE A 389 -19.57 -17.77 13.07
N GLY A 390 -20.72 -17.14 13.27
CA GLY A 390 -21.96 -17.75 13.76
C GLY A 390 -22.92 -18.22 12.66
N GLU A 391 -22.61 -17.99 11.39
CA GLU A 391 -23.43 -18.43 10.26
C GLU A 391 -23.40 -19.96 10.05
N SER A 392 -24.39 -20.48 9.32
CA SER A 392 -24.48 -21.91 9.00
C SER A 392 -23.52 -22.34 7.91
N ASP A 393 -23.09 -21.42 7.05
CA ASP A 393 -22.13 -21.70 5.99
C ASP A 393 -20.73 -21.93 6.60
N ARG A 394 -20.16 -23.11 6.32
CA ARG A 394 -18.91 -23.54 6.95
C ARG A 394 -17.70 -22.80 6.41
N ASP A 395 -17.71 -22.41 5.14
CA ASP A 395 -16.60 -21.71 4.51
C ASP A 395 -16.58 -20.24 4.95
N VAL A 396 -17.75 -19.61 5.07
CA VAL A 396 -17.90 -18.28 5.69
C VAL A 396 -17.39 -18.29 7.13
N ALA A 397 -17.84 -19.23 7.94
CA ALA A 397 -17.42 -19.31 9.33
C ALA A 397 -15.92 -19.62 9.48
N ALA A 398 -15.34 -20.43 8.58
CA ALA A 398 -13.91 -20.71 8.54
C ALA A 398 -13.09 -19.46 8.21
N GLY A 399 -13.47 -18.76 7.14
CA GLY A 399 -12.80 -17.52 6.71
C GLY A 399 -12.90 -16.43 7.78
N CYS A 400 -14.04 -16.31 8.46
CA CYS A 400 -14.20 -15.35 9.55
C CYS A 400 -13.30 -15.67 10.75
N ALA A 401 -13.20 -16.94 11.13
CA ALA A 401 -12.31 -17.35 12.21
C ALA A 401 -10.82 -17.10 11.86
N GLU A 402 -10.41 -17.39 10.63
CA GLU A 402 -9.04 -17.12 10.20
C GLU A 402 -8.75 -15.61 10.12
N ALA A 403 -9.67 -14.81 9.61
CA ALA A 403 -9.56 -13.35 9.57
C ALA A 403 -9.46 -12.74 10.98
N LEU A 404 -10.26 -13.24 11.94
CA LEU A 404 -10.18 -12.83 13.35
C LEU A 404 -8.84 -13.20 13.98
N ARG A 405 -8.32 -14.40 13.69
CA ARG A 405 -7.02 -14.87 14.20
C ARG A 405 -5.85 -14.03 13.68
N GLN A 406 -5.97 -13.48 12.46
CA GLN A 406 -4.96 -12.63 11.84
C GLN A 406 -5.05 -11.14 12.22
N GLN A 407 -6.06 -10.73 13.01
CA GLN A 407 -6.12 -9.36 13.52
C GLN A 407 -4.98 -9.11 14.53
N ASP A 408 -4.47 -7.89 14.57
CA ASP A 408 -3.40 -7.50 15.51
C ASP A 408 -3.85 -7.66 16.97
N SER A 409 -5.15 -7.46 17.25
CA SER A 409 -5.75 -7.70 18.57
C SER A 409 -7.24 -7.99 18.45
N ILE A 410 -7.77 -8.80 19.37
CA ILE A 410 -9.22 -9.03 19.51
C ILE A 410 -9.67 -8.33 20.81
N PRO A 411 -10.52 -7.29 20.71
CA PRO A 411 -11.07 -6.59 21.87
C PRO A 411 -11.82 -7.49 22.86
N SER A 412 -11.90 -7.08 24.13
CA SER A 412 -12.50 -7.89 25.20
C SER A 412 -14.00 -8.13 25.04
N ASP A 413 -14.73 -7.20 24.42
CA ASP A 413 -16.14 -7.33 24.04
C ASP A 413 -16.35 -8.34 22.91
N ALA A 414 -15.45 -8.35 21.92
CA ALA A 414 -15.41 -9.40 20.89
C ALA A 414 -15.14 -10.78 21.50
N ILE A 415 -14.19 -10.88 22.44
CA ILE A 415 -13.93 -12.10 23.21
C ILE A 415 -15.18 -12.54 23.99
N ALA A 416 -15.86 -11.62 24.68
CA ALA A 416 -17.09 -11.94 25.41
C ALA A 416 -18.19 -12.47 24.47
N THR A 417 -18.29 -11.93 23.26
CA THR A 417 -19.21 -12.39 22.22
C THR A 417 -18.89 -13.82 21.78
N LEU A 418 -17.62 -14.14 21.52
CA LEU A 418 -17.17 -15.50 21.18
C LEU A 418 -17.43 -16.50 22.32
N LEU A 419 -17.18 -16.10 23.58
CA LEU A 419 -17.50 -16.92 24.75
C LEU A 419 -19.01 -17.15 24.91
N ALA A 420 -19.84 -16.16 24.59
CA ALA A 420 -21.29 -16.32 24.59
C ALA A 420 -21.75 -17.29 23.50
N GLN A 421 -21.11 -17.31 22.33
CA GLN A 421 -21.39 -18.30 21.26
C GLN A 421 -21.11 -19.74 21.72
N LEU A 422 -20.04 -19.98 22.49
CA LEU A 422 -19.78 -21.30 23.07
C LEU A 422 -20.91 -21.80 23.99
N ARG A 423 -21.70 -20.89 24.55
CA ARG A 423 -22.82 -21.21 25.43
C ARG A 423 -24.12 -21.50 24.67
N LYS A 424 -24.16 -21.37 23.34
CA LYS A 424 -25.32 -21.78 22.54
C LYS A 424 -25.46 -23.30 22.50
N LYS A 425 -26.61 -23.79 22.03
CA LYS A 425 -26.90 -25.24 21.92
C LYS A 425 -25.93 -25.92 20.95
N ASN A 426 -25.68 -25.29 19.81
CA ASN A 426 -24.74 -25.75 18.79
C ASN A 426 -23.71 -24.63 18.55
N PRO A 427 -22.59 -24.61 19.29
CA PRO A 427 -21.54 -23.62 19.06
C PRO A 427 -20.85 -23.89 17.73
N SER A 428 -20.41 -22.82 17.06
CA SER A 428 -19.62 -22.92 15.83
C SER A 428 -18.29 -23.62 16.13
N LEU A 429 -17.95 -24.65 15.34
CA LEU A 429 -16.66 -25.33 15.43
C LEU A 429 -15.49 -24.36 15.20
N TRP A 430 -15.71 -23.34 14.37
CA TRP A 430 -14.71 -22.32 14.06
C TRP A 430 -14.53 -21.32 15.20
N THR A 431 -15.54 -21.08 16.03
CA THR A 431 -15.37 -20.35 17.31
C THR A 431 -14.50 -21.16 18.28
N VAL A 432 -14.71 -22.46 18.39
CA VAL A 432 -13.87 -23.35 19.21
C VAL A 432 -12.43 -23.35 18.70
N TRP A 433 -12.25 -23.48 17.38
CA TRP A 433 -10.96 -23.43 16.72
C TRP A 433 -10.24 -22.10 16.98
N LEU A 434 -10.91 -20.97 16.78
CA LEU A 434 -10.35 -19.63 17.01
C LEU A 434 -9.86 -19.46 18.45
N LEU A 435 -10.71 -19.77 19.44
CA LEU A 435 -10.33 -19.64 20.86
C LEU A 435 -9.20 -20.61 21.25
N GLY A 436 -9.10 -21.77 20.59
CA GLY A 436 -7.96 -22.68 20.72
C GLY A 436 -6.65 -22.17 20.11
N HIS A 437 -6.69 -21.13 19.26
CA HIS A 437 -5.51 -20.51 18.63
C HIS A 437 -5.19 -19.12 19.15
N VAL A 438 -5.96 -18.60 20.11
CA VAL A 438 -5.71 -17.33 20.80
C VAL A 438 -5.37 -17.63 22.27
N PRO A 439 -4.08 -17.76 22.62
CA PRO A 439 -3.68 -17.94 24.02
C PRO A 439 -3.68 -16.58 24.71
N ASP A 440 -4.66 -16.33 25.56
CA ASP A 440 -4.69 -15.19 26.47
C ASP A 440 -4.98 -15.68 27.89
N GLY A 441 -4.25 -15.16 28.88
CA GLY A 441 -4.55 -15.39 30.29
C GLY A 441 -5.97 -14.97 30.66
N SER A 442 -6.55 -14.00 29.94
CA SER A 442 -7.95 -13.58 30.08
C SER A 442 -8.96 -14.68 29.71
N LEU A 443 -8.60 -15.62 28.83
CA LEU A 443 -9.47 -16.73 28.39
C LEU A 443 -9.42 -17.93 29.33
N ALA A 444 -8.35 -18.11 30.11
CA ALA A 444 -8.15 -19.28 30.95
C ALA A 444 -9.31 -19.51 31.96
N GLY A 445 -9.75 -18.44 32.65
CA GLY A 445 -10.85 -18.50 33.60
C GLY A 445 -12.19 -18.89 32.95
N PRO A 446 -12.66 -18.17 31.91
CA PRO A 446 -13.87 -18.51 31.18
C PRO A 446 -13.87 -19.91 30.56
N ILE A 447 -12.73 -20.37 30.03
CA ILE A 447 -12.62 -21.72 29.46
C ILE A 447 -12.67 -22.78 30.56
N ALA A 448 -12.02 -22.57 31.71
CA ALA A 448 -12.09 -23.51 32.84
C ALA A 448 -13.54 -23.72 33.35
N GLN A 449 -14.37 -22.69 33.32
CA GLN A 449 -15.80 -22.81 33.68
C GLN A 449 -16.60 -23.74 32.74
N LEU A 450 -16.07 -24.05 31.56
CA LEU A 450 -16.68 -25.04 30.65
C LEU A 450 -16.45 -26.48 31.11
N GLN A 451 -15.52 -26.74 32.04
CA GLN A 451 -15.21 -28.10 32.50
C GLN A 451 -16.44 -28.81 33.05
N ASP A 452 -17.24 -28.12 33.88
CA ASP A 452 -18.42 -28.71 34.50
C ASP A 452 -19.66 -28.64 33.60
N SER A 453 -19.78 -27.59 32.79
CA SER A 453 -20.99 -27.31 31.99
C SER A 453 -20.94 -27.90 30.57
N ARG A 454 -19.76 -27.95 29.94
CA ARG A 454 -19.52 -28.40 28.56
C ARG A 454 -18.12 -29.03 28.43
N PRO A 455 -17.86 -30.19 29.08
CA PRO A 455 -16.52 -30.79 29.17
C PRO A 455 -15.87 -31.08 27.81
N HIS A 456 -16.66 -31.37 26.78
CA HIS A 456 -16.17 -31.59 25.42
C HIS A 456 -15.56 -30.33 24.79
N LEU A 457 -16.13 -29.14 25.02
CA LEU A 457 -15.57 -27.88 24.54
C LEU A 457 -14.31 -27.50 25.33
N HIS A 458 -14.35 -27.68 26.65
CA HIS A 458 -13.18 -27.49 27.51
C HIS A 458 -12.00 -28.35 27.02
N TYR A 459 -12.24 -29.65 26.79
CA TYR A 459 -11.21 -30.55 26.27
C TYR A 459 -10.69 -30.11 24.90
N ALA A 460 -11.58 -29.77 23.95
CA ALA A 460 -11.16 -29.35 22.62
C ALA A 460 -10.26 -28.11 22.64
N ILE A 461 -10.63 -27.07 23.40
CA ILE A 461 -9.87 -25.81 23.48
C ILE A 461 -8.54 -26.02 24.21
N THR A 462 -8.54 -26.73 25.34
CA THR A 462 -7.31 -27.00 26.11
C THR A 462 -6.34 -27.92 25.38
N LEU A 463 -6.84 -28.86 24.58
CA LEU A 463 -6.03 -29.68 23.68
C LEU A 463 -5.38 -28.82 22.59
N LEU A 464 -6.14 -27.91 21.97
CA LEU A 464 -5.60 -26.98 20.96
C LEU A 464 -4.53 -26.07 21.56
N TRP A 465 -4.74 -25.51 22.75
CA TRP A 465 -3.70 -24.74 23.45
C TRP A 465 -2.44 -25.57 23.70
N SER A 466 -2.61 -26.81 24.19
CA SER A 466 -1.49 -27.71 24.44
C SER A 466 -0.72 -28.02 23.15
N PHE A 467 -1.44 -28.27 22.05
CA PHE A 467 -0.84 -28.51 20.75
C PHE A 467 -0.10 -27.28 20.22
N VAL A 468 -0.76 -26.11 20.13
CA VAL A 468 -0.20 -24.87 19.57
C VAL A 468 1.04 -24.41 20.36
N GLN A 469 1.08 -24.64 21.67
CA GLN A 469 2.22 -24.30 22.53
C GLN A 469 3.33 -25.39 22.52
N SER A 470 3.05 -26.58 21.99
CA SER A 470 4.00 -27.68 21.96
C SER A 470 5.12 -27.46 20.94
N TRP A 471 6.25 -28.13 21.16
CA TRP A 471 7.31 -28.23 20.16
C TRP A 471 6.87 -28.97 18.88
N ILE A 472 5.80 -29.77 18.96
CA ILE A 472 5.24 -30.53 17.84
C ILE A 472 4.62 -29.58 16.83
N ALA A 473 3.81 -28.60 17.26
CA ALA A 473 3.16 -27.65 16.35
C ALA A 473 4.17 -26.87 15.48
N ARG A 474 5.37 -26.59 16.00
CA ARG A 474 6.45 -25.93 15.24
C ARG A 474 7.03 -26.78 14.10
N ARG A 475 6.76 -28.08 14.10
CA ARG A 475 7.29 -29.07 13.14
C ARG A 475 6.18 -29.90 12.48
N TRP A 476 4.92 -29.56 12.72
CA TRP A 476 3.80 -30.38 12.30
C TRP A 476 3.45 -30.09 10.84
N GLU A 477 3.32 -31.16 10.06
CA GLU A 477 2.90 -31.12 8.65
C GLU A 477 1.62 -31.95 8.52
N LEU A 478 0.60 -31.39 7.87
CA LEU A 478 -0.73 -32.01 7.77
C LEU A 478 -0.69 -33.37 7.05
N GLN A 479 0.32 -33.63 6.18
CA GLN A 479 0.57 -34.93 5.52
C GLN A 479 2.06 -35.08 5.13
N PRO A 480 2.91 -35.65 6.00
CA PRO A 480 4.34 -35.79 5.71
C PRO A 480 4.58 -36.76 4.54
N GLY A 481 5.16 -36.27 3.44
CA GLY A 481 5.57 -37.10 2.29
C GLY A 481 4.44 -37.54 1.34
N ALA A 482 3.27 -36.88 1.37
CA ALA A 482 2.21 -37.15 0.40
C ALA A 482 2.58 -36.66 -1.01
N VAL A 483 2.51 -37.54 -2.01
CA VAL A 483 2.53 -37.19 -3.43
C VAL A 483 1.09 -36.91 -3.84
N LEU A 484 0.71 -35.63 -3.89
CA LEU A 484 -0.59 -35.21 -4.40
C LEU A 484 -0.50 -35.14 -5.93
N PRO A 485 -1.49 -35.69 -6.68
CA PRO A 485 -1.50 -35.58 -8.13
C PRO A 485 -1.54 -34.10 -8.54
N ASP A 486 -0.73 -33.73 -9.53
CA ASP A 486 -0.71 -32.38 -10.10
C ASP A 486 -2.13 -31.95 -10.48
N ARG A 487 -2.60 -30.84 -9.90
CA ARG A 487 -3.93 -30.25 -10.15
C ARG A 487 -3.98 -29.47 -11.49
N GLU A 488 -3.42 -30.06 -12.54
CA GLU A 488 -3.54 -29.59 -13.92
C GLU A 488 -3.79 -30.80 -14.85
N ALA A 489 -4.94 -31.46 -14.71
CA ALA A 489 -5.51 -32.32 -15.75
C ALA A 489 -6.97 -32.67 -15.44
N SER A 490 -7.87 -31.72 -15.64
CA SER A 490 -9.24 -32.05 -16.04
C SER A 490 -9.73 -31.08 -17.13
N HIS A 491 -9.01 -31.08 -18.24
CA HIS A 491 -9.62 -30.91 -19.55
C HIS A 491 -9.50 -32.26 -20.27
N ASP A 492 -10.63 -32.68 -20.84
CA ASP A 492 -10.87 -33.87 -21.68
C ASP A 492 -11.21 -35.20 -20.98
N ALA A 493 -12.49 -35.37 -20.66
CA ALA A 493 -13.36 -36.43 -21.20
C ALA A 493 -14.84 -36.12 -20.94
#